data_AF-X1F990-F1
#
_entry.id   AF-X1F990-F1
#
_cell.length_a   1.000
_cell.length_b   1.000
_cell.length_c   1.000
_cell.angle_alpha   90.00
_cell.angle_beta   90.00
_cell.angle_gamma   90.00
#
_symmetry.space_group_name_H-M   'P 1'
#
loop_
_entity.id
_entity.type
_entity.pdbx_description
1 polymer ?
#
loop_
_entity_poly.entity_id
_entity_poly.type
_entity_poly.pdbx_seq_one_letter_code
_entity_poly.pdbx_strand_id
1 'polypeptide(L)'
;ATIVMFDCMPLAVFDMVDQRFFQLLRELHVYDAATDAAPYEYGYCLPLPPQQFTSSYEPVAVVFAPAGTKLKVTMGASLLGLRFLLVNPTTREPLGEGFLIDRHPSLYATPFRVALDMWKLDEDRINKLAQHGITNARVTDAHKKAEEYLKAAEDRLHERQYDEFFTAARSAWSYESRAYPDVRKTADDVVKGVLFYLALLMPFAFFAERLFLAGREIKVQILGVAGFFVGIFLLIAAVHPAFAITFTPMIILLAFIILALTVIVVSIIIQKFEEQMKQVKYEQTGIREADVGRLSATGAAFGLGIANMRRRKVRTLLTCSTLVLLTFTVLSCTSVVQTVRSNRIRLPHPAKYNGIMIRDKTWTPIGEPTARVMRNEFGEQYPVAPRAWYFSSRVGEQSFVNVSRGPLAYAATAMVGMTPEETLVSKPQECLKPGGRWFESGDHLACVVPQEMAEKLGIKPEDVGNVHVSVFGTSLRVLGIADSDELKKIEDIDGEQITPVDYLLMSEQMAQRQQM
;
A
#
# COMPACT_ATOMS: atom_id res chain seq x y z
N ALA A 1 21.89 24.53 -0.43
CA ALA A 1 22.14 23.09 -0.24
C ALA A 1 23.45 22.76 -0.94
N THR A 2 24.35 22.02 -0.28
CA THR A 2 25.58 21.52 -0.92
C THR A 2 25.19 20.44 -1.92
N ILE A 3 25.45 20.67 -3.22
CA ILE A 3 25.21 19.68 -4.26
C ILE A 3 26.45 18.79 -4.32
N VAL A 4 26.29 17.52 -3.96
CA VAL A 4 27.36 16.52 -4.11
C VAL A 4 27.39 16.10 -5.57
N MET A 5 28.53 16.32 -6.25
CA MET A 5 28.76 15.94 -7.63
C MET A 5 29.73 14.75 -7.68
N PHE A 6 29.43 13.78 -8.53
CA PHE A 6 30.25 12.59 -8.77
C PHE A 6 30.08 12.15 -10.22
N ASP A 7 31.08 11.46 -10.77
CA ASP A 7 30.98 10.87 -12.11
C ASP A 7 29.95 9.74 -12.08
N CYS A 8 28.91 9.86 -12.89
CA CYS A 8 27.76 8.96 -12.82
C CYS A 8 27.26 8.54 -14.21
N MET A 9 26.61 7.37 -14.22
CA MET A 9 25.82 6.88 -15.35
C MET A 9 24.33 6.91 -14.97
N PRO A 10 23.41 7.08 -15.94
CA PRO A 10 21.98 7.04 -15.69
C PRO A 10 21.40 5.63 -15.84
N LEU A 11 20.38 5.32 -15.05
CA LEU A 11 19.48 4.17 -15.17
C LEU A 11 18.04 4.68 -15.22
N ALA A 12 17.45 4.72 -16.41
CA ALA A 12 16.05 5.14 -16.57
C ALA A 12 15.07 4.00 -16.29
N VAL A 13 14.01 4.30 -15.53
CA VAL A 13 12.96 3.39 -15.10
C VAL A 13 11.60 3.99 -15.49
N PHE A 14 10.73 3.21 -16.15
CA PHE A 14 9.47 3.69 -16.72
C PHE A 14 8.25 3.12 -15.99
N ASP A 15 7.07 3.68 -16.27
CA ASP A 15 5.77 3.20 -15.81
C ASP A 15 5.68 3.03 -14.28
N MET A 16 6.07 4.08 -13.56
CA MET A 16 6.06 4.15 -12.08
C MET A 16 4.66 4.32 -11.48
N VAL A 17 3.64 3.78 -12.15
CA VAL A 17 2.24 3.88 -11.73
C VAL A 17 1.83 2.55 -11.11
N ASP A 18 1.29 2.59 -9.89
CA ASP A 18 0.72 1.40 -9.27
C ASP A 18 -0.49 0.91 -10.08
N GLN A 19 -0.48 -0.37 -10.47
CA GLN A 19 -1.51 -0.95 -11.35
C GLN A 19 -2.85 -1.23 -10.67
N ARG A 20 -2.98 -0.93 -9.37
CA ARG A 20 -4.20 -1.15 -8.59
C ARG A 20 -4.90 0.15 -8.23
N PHE A 21 -4.13 1.16 -7.88
CA PHE A 21 -4.62 2.46 -7.43
C PHE A 21 -4.40 3.58 -8.46
N PHE A 22 -3.63 3.31 -9.52
CA PHE A 22 -3.25 4.29 -10.55
C PHE A 22 -2.58 5.54 -9.97
N GLN A 23 -1.82 5.34 -8.90
CA GLN A 23 -1.07 6.37 -8.22
C GLN A 23 0.41 6.29 -8.60
N LEU A 24 1.02 7.46 -8.75
CA LEU A 24 2.45 7.58 -8.96
C LEU A 24 3.21 7.11 -7.71
N LEU A 25 4.14 6.18 -7.89
CA LEU A 25 5.05 5.72 -6.86
C LEU A 25 6.11 6.81 -6.64
N ARG A 26 6.13 7.40 -5.44
CA ARG A 26 6.96 8.58 -5.12
C ARG A 26 8.12 8.27 -4.18
N GLU A 27 8.05 7.18 -3.45
CA GLU A 27 9.12 6.75 -2.56
C GLU A 27 10.01 5.80 -3.34
N LEU A 28 11.20 6.25 -3.72
CA LEU A 28 12.20 5.45 -4.43
C LEU A 28 13.35 5.16 -3.48
N HIS A 29 13.74 3.89 -3.40
CA HIS A 29 14.91 3.43 -2.65
C HIS A 29 15.87 2.72 -3.60
N VAL A 30 17.14 3.13 -3.54
CA VAL A 30 18.24 2.55 -4.31
C VAL A 30 19.13 1.76 -3.37
N TYR A 31 19.51 0.56 -3.77
CA TYR A 31 20.42 -0.29 -3.02
C TYR A 31 21.57 -0.76 -3.91
N ASP A 32 22.77 -0.84 -3.33
CA ASP A 32 23.90 -1.55 -3.91
C ASP A 32 23.69 -3.06 -3.71
N ALA A 33 23.76 -3.83 -4.80
CA ALA A 33 23.49 -5.26 -4.77
C ALA A 33 24.50 -6.08 -3.95
N ALA A 34 25.71 -5.55 -3.69
CA ALA A 34 26.73 -6.24 -2.89
C ALA A 34 26.51 -6.08 -1.38
N THR A 35 25.87 -4.99 -0.95
CA THR A 35 25.71 -4.69 0.49
C THR A 35 24.24 -4.66 0.94
N ASP A 36 23.28 -4.64 0.00
CA ASP A 36 21.86 -4.37 0.23
C ASP A 36 21.59 -3.07 1.02
N ALA A 37 22.55 -2.15 1.01
CA ALA A 37 22.47 -0.83 1.61
C ALA A 37 22.42 0.25 0.53
N ALA A 38 22.07 1.48 0.91
CA ALA A 38 22.16 2.60 -0.02
C ALA A 38 23.62 2.76 -0.49
N PRO A 39 23.88 2.94 -1.81
CA PRO A 39 25.23 3.19 -2.29
C PRO A 39 25.83 4.44 -1.64
N TYR A 40 27.16 4.48 -1.51
CA TYR A 40 27.84 5.67 -1.00
C TYR A 40 27.64 6.89 -1.90
N GLU A 41 27.68 6.68 -3.21
CA GLU A 41 27.52 7.71 -4.23
C GLU A 41 26.32 7.34 -5.11
N TYR A 42 25.22 8.07 -4.95
CA TYR A 42 24.06 7.93 -5.84
C TYR A 42 23.20 9.20 -5.81
N GLY A 43 22.37 9.34 -6.83
CA GLY A 43 21.32 10.35 -6.91
C GLY A 43 20.14 9.81 -7.70
N TYR A 44 19.03 10.51 -7.68
CA TYR A 44 17.90 10.18 -8.54
C TYR A 44 17.06 11.42 -8.84
N CYS A 45 16.44 11.41 -10.02
CA CYS A 45 15.41 12.34 -10.40
C CYS A 45 14.07 11.60 -10.42
N LEU A 46 13.12 12.10 -9.63
CA LEU A 46 11.72 11.74 -9.71
C LEU A 46 10.97 12.83 -10.47
N PRO A 47 9.84 12.49 -11.11
CA PRO A 47 8.97 13.50 -11.66
C PRO A 47 8.56 14.45 -10.56
N LEU A 48 8.47 15.74 -10.92
CA LEU A 48 7.94 16.73 -10.00
C LEU A 48 6.56 16.24 -9.55
N PRO A 49 6.27 16.28 -8.24
CA PRO A 49 4.94 15.93 -7.79
C PRO A 49 3.96 16.81 -8.56
N PRO A 50 2.91 16.21 -9.16
CA PRO A 50 1.94 17.01 -9.88
C PRO A 50 1.48 18.13 -8.94
N GLN A 51 1.43 19.35 -9.47
CA GLN A 51 0.84 20.46 -8.73
C GLN A 51 -0.57 20.03 -8.28
N GLN A 52 -1.03 20.57 -7.15
CA GLN A 52 -2.35 20.23 -6.63
C GLN A 52 -3.40 20.33 -7.76
N PHE A 53 -4.21 19.31 -7.94
CA PHE A 53 -5.20 19.19 -9.02
C PHE A 53 -4.65 19.07 -10.46
N THR A 54 -3.40 18.66 -10.65
CA THR A 54 -2.85 18.30 -11.97
C THR A 54 -2.83 16.78 -12.17
N SER A 55 -3.38 16.29 -13.27
CA SER A 55 -3.33 14.86 -13.66
C SER A 55 -2.12 14.50 -14.53
N SER A 56 -1.49 15.48 -15.19
CA SER A 56 -0.37 15.24 -16.09
C SER A 56 0.95 15.12 -15.34
N TYR A 57 1.65 14.01 -15.55
CA TYR A 57 3.00 13.79 -15.07
C TYR A 57 3.68 12.73 -15.95
N GLU A 58 5.00 12.79 -16.06
CA GLU A 58 5.79 11.77 -16.74
C GLU A 58 6.18 10.68 -15.72
N PRO A 59 5.70 9.43 -15.85
CA PRO A 59 5.96 8.37 -14.87
C PRO A 59 7.34 7.72 -15.08
N VAL A 60 8.40 8.52 -15.08
CA VAL A 60 9.78 8.08 -15.32
C VAL A 60 10.69 8.54 -14.18
N ALA A 61 11.50 7.63 -13.65
CA ALA A 61 12.60 7.95 -12.76
C ALA A 61 13.94 7.72 -13.46
N VAL A 62 14.93 8.51 -13.07
CA VAL A 62 16.32 8.29 -13.47
C VAL A 62 17.15 8.15 -12.21
N VAL A 63 17.84 7.04 -12.06
CA VAL A 63 18.79 6.81 -10.97
C VAL A 63 20.20 7.01 -11.50
N PHE A 64 21.07 7.65 -10.72
CA PHE A 64 22.45 7.93 -11.05
C PHE A 64 23.38 7.23 -10.06
N ALA A 65 24.39 6.52 -10.55
CA ALA A 65 25.45 5.91 -9.74
C ALA A 65 26.77 5.82 -10.52
N PRO A 66 27.92 5.63 -9.85
CA PRO A 66 29.20 5.40 -10.52
C PRO A 66 29.20 4.16 -11.41
N ALA A 67 30.04 4.18 -12.44
CA ALA A 67 30.30 3.02 -13.29
C ALA A 67 30.76 1.80 -12.47
N GLY A 68 30.38 0.59 -12.88
CA GLY A 68 30.63 -0.66 -12.17
C GLY A 68 29.63 -0.98 -11.06
N THR A 69 28.72 -0.07 -10.71
CA THR A 69 27.75 -0.28 -9.63
C THR A 69 26.58 -1.15 -10.10
N LYS A 70 26.23 -2.18 -9.31
CA LYS A 70 25.02 -2.97 -9.49
C LYS A 70 23.92 -2.44 -8.59
N LEU A 71 22.84 -1.95 -9.18
CA LEU A 71 21.74 -1.32 -8.45
C LEU A 71 20.51 -2.22 -8.36
N LYS A 72 19.88 -2.21 -7.20
CA LYS A 72 18.50 -2.64 -6.99
C LYS A 72 17.65 -1.41 -6.75
N VAL A 73 16.48 -1.35 -7.37
CA VAL A 73 15.55 -0.23 -7.22
C VAL A 73 14.23 -0.76 -6.70
N THR A 74 13.74 -0.16 -5.62
CA THR A 74 12.38 -0.44 -5.14
C THR A 74 11.61 0.87 -5.02
N MET A 75 10.30 0.80 -5.26
CA MET A 75 9.43 1.94 -5.07
C MET A 75 8.16 1.58 -4.30
N GLY A 76 7.63 2.56 -3.60
CA GLY A 76 6.44 2.43 -2.78
C GLY A 76 5.55 3.67 -2.83
N ALA A 77 4.41 3.51 -2.15
CA ALA A 77 3.44 4.57 -1.93
C ALA A 77 3.12 4.64 -0.43
N SER A 78 3.99 5.28 0.37
CA SER A 78 3.82 5.63 1.78
C SER A 78 3.10 4.58 2.64
N LEU A 79 1.78 4.69 2.80
CA LEU A 79 0.96 3.79 3.61
C LEU A 79 0.78 2.37 3.03
N LEU A 80 1.02 2.19 1.73
CA LEU A 80 0.78 0.96 1.00
C LEU A 80 2.01 0.04 0.92
N GLY A 81 3.18 0.50 1.37
CA GLY A 81 4.45 -0.21 1.32
C GLY A 81 5.08 -0.28 -0.08
N LEU A 82 6.07 -1.16 -0.23
CA LEU A 82 6.75 -1.41 -1.51
C LEU A 82 5.81 -2.12 -2.50
N ARG A 83 5.72 -1.58 -3.71
CA ARG A 83 4.83 -2.06 -4.80
C ARG A 83 5.58 -2.31 -6.11
N PHE A 84 6.85 -1.96 -6.15
CA PHE A 84 7.69 -1.98 -7.33
C PHE A 84 9.06 -2.47 -6.92
N LEU A 85 9.51 -3.57 -7.49
CA LEU A 85 10.80 -4.19 -7.20
C LEU A 85 11.53 -4.49 -8.51
N LEU A 86 12.71 -3.92 -8.66
CA LEU A 86 13.69 -4.24 -9.68
C LEU A 86 14.96 -4.68 -8.97
N VAL A 87 15.12 -5.99 -8.81
CA VAL A 87 16.23 -6.59 -8.06
C VAL A 87 16.99 -7.65 -8.88
N ASN A 88 16.46 -8.08 -10.02
CA ASN A 88 17.02 -9.10 -10.90
C ASN A 88 17.36 -10.44 -10.19
N PRO A 89 16.36 -11.18 -9.65
CA PRO A 89 16.56 -12.49 -9.02
C PRO A 89 17.15 -13.52 -9.98
N THR A 90 18.17 -14.25 -9.54
CA THR A 90 18.74 -15.40 -10.23
C THR A 90 18.64 -16.65 -9.37
N THR A 91 18.86 -17.82 -9.96
CA THR A 91 18.89 -19.09 -9.20
C THR A 91 20.05 -19.16 -8.20
N ARG A 92 21.11 -18.39 -8.44
CA ARG A 92 22.27 -18.28 -7.54
C ARG A 92 22.06 -17.26 -6.44
N GLU A 93 21.40 -16.14 -6.78
CA GLU A 93 21.10 -15.05 -5.86
C GLU A 93 19.58 -14.76 -5.87
N PRO A 94 18.77 -15.49 -5.08
CA PRO A 94 17.32 -15.34 -5.06
C PRO A 94 16.86 -13.95 -4.60
N LEU A 95 17.69 -13.23 -3.84
CA LEU A 95 17.42 -11.85 -3.38
C LEU A 95 17.78 -10.79 -4.44
N GLY A 96 18.31 -11.21 -5.59
CA GLY A 96 18.63 -10.35 -6.71
C GLY A 96 20.11 -10.02 -6.84
N GLU A 97 20.64 -10.11 -8.05
CA GLU A 97 22.01 -9.65 -8.37
C GLU A 97 22.09 -8.15 -8.68
N GLY A 98 20.95 -7.48 -8.79
CA GLY A 98 20.85 -6.10 -9.26
C GLY A 98 21.15 -5.93 -10.76
N PHE A 99 21.02 -4.69 -11.22
CA PHE A 99 21.27 -4.25 -12.59
C PHE A 99 22.58 -3.47 -12.64
N LEU A 100 23.54 -3.95 -13.44
CA LEU A 100 24.79 -3.24 -13.68
C LEU A 100 24.52 -1.97 -14.52
N ILE A 101 24.82 -0.80 -13.97
CA ILE A 101 24.46 0.48 -14.59
C ILE A 101 25.10 0.68 -15.97
N ASP A 102 26.32 0.18 -16.16
CA ASP A 102 27.09 0.25 -17.41
C ASP A 102 26.39 -0.45 -18.58
N ARG A 103 25.62 -1.50 -18.30
CA ARG A 103 24.92 -2.31 -19.31
C ARG A 103 23.45 -1.91 -19.47
N HIS A 104 22.93 -1.14 -18.53
CA HIS A 104 21.52 -0.81 -18.45
C HIS A 104 21.32 0.70 -18.31
N PRO A 105 21.51 1.47 -19.39
CA PRO A 105 21.14 2.89 -19.35
C PRO A 105 19.63 3.10 -19.16
N SER A 106 18.82 2.09 -19.48
CA SER A 106 17.36 2.12 -19.39
C SER A 106 16.80 0.71 -19.21
N LEU A 107 15.77 0.59 -18.37
CA LEU A 107 15.06 -0.67 -18.12
C LEU A 107 13.73 -0.69 -18.87
N TYR A 108 13.77 -1.03 -20.16
CA TYR A 108 12.58 -1.18 -20.99
C TYR A 108 11.64 -2.29 -20.48
N ALA A 109 10.36 -2.19 -20.87
CA ALA A 109 9.31 -3.12 -20.44
C ALA A 109 9.26 -3.25 -18.90
N THR A 110 9.37 -2.12 -18.21
CA THR A 110 9.45 -2.06 -16.75
C THR A 110 8.31 -2.81 -16.04
N PRO A 111 7.02 -2.71 -16.46
CA PRO A 111 5.94 -3.49 -15.84
C PRO A 111 6.20 -5.00 -15.83
N PHE A 112 6.70 -5.54 -16.94
CA PHE A 112 7.02 -6.95 -17.06
C PHE A 112 8.19 -7.34 -16.16
N ARG A 113 9.27 -6.54 -16.14
CA ARG A 113 10.43 -6.81 -15.28
C ARG A 113 10.07 -6.77 -13.80
N VAL A 114 9.26 -5.80 -13.40
CA VAL A 114 8.78 -5.69 -12.01
C VAL A 114 7.93 -6.90 -11.65
N ALA A 115 6.96 -7.27 -12.50
CA ALA A 115 6.14 -8.46 -12.27
C ALA A 115 7.00 -9.73 -12.16
N LEU A 116 7.97 -9.91 -13.05
CA LEU A 116 8.85 -11.07 -13.08
C LEU A 116 9.77 -11.13 -11.85
N ASP A 117 10.37 -10.02 -11.45
CA ASP A 117 11.25 -9.94 -10.29
C ASP A 117 10.48 -10.20 -9.00
N MET A 118 9.27 -9.63 -8.87
CA MET A 118 8.39 -9.91 -7.74
C MET A 118 7.98 -11.38 -7.70
N TRP A 119 7.55 -11.93 -8.84
CA TRP A 119 7.14 -13.32 -8.95
C TRP A 119 8.28 -14.27 -8.57
N LYS A 120 9.49 -14.10 -9.11
CA LYS A 120 10.64 -14.97 -8.77
C LYS A 120 11.01 -14.92 -7.29
N LEU A 121 10.96 -13.72 -6.69
CA LEU A 121 11.24 -13.53 -5.27
C LEU A 121 10.17 -14.16 -4.39
N ASP A 122 8.91 -14.02 -4.79
CA ASP A 122 7.78 -14.64 -4.09
C ASP A 122 7.76 -16.16 -4.25
N GLU A 123 8.12 -16.71 -5.41
CA GLU A 123 8.19 -18.15 -5.65
C GLU A 123 9.19 -18.82 -4.68
N ASP A 124 10.40 -18.26 -4.51
CA ASP A 124 11.37 -18.76 -3.52
C ASP A 124 10.83 -18.67 -2.08
N ARG A 125 10.19 -17.56 -1.73
CA ARG A 125 9.64 -17.34 -0.38
C ARG A 125 8.44 -18.24 -0.09
N ILE A 126 7.51 -18.37 -1.02
CA ILE A 126 6.33 -19.23 -0.92
C ILE A 126 6.77 -20.68 -0.77
N ASN A 127 7.72 -21.14 -1.59
CA ASN A 127 8.25 -22.49 -1.50
C ASN A 127 8.94 -22.76 -0.16
N LYS A 128 9.75 -21.82 0.33
CA LYS A 128 10.36 -21.90 1.68
C LYS A 128 9.32 -21.98 2.78
N LEU A 129 8.27 -21.17 2.73
CA LEU A 129 7.17 -21.22 3.71
C LEU A 129 6.39 -22.54 3.63
N ALA A 130 6.09 -23.01 2.42
CA ALA A 130 5.33 -24.22 2.17
C ALA A 130 6.07 -25.49 2.65
N GLN A 131 7.40 -25.56 2.45
CA GLN A 131 8.25 -26.64 2.99
C GLN A 131 8.14 -26.78 4.51
N HIS A 132 7.80 -25.69 5.20
CA HIS A 132 7.63 -25.63 6.64
C HIS A 132 6.15 -25.66 7.08
N GLY A 133 5.24 -26.04 6.18
CA GLY A 133 3.81 -26.18 6.47
C GLY A 133 3.03 -24.86 6.57
N ILE A 134 3.64 -23.73 6.20
CA ILE A 134 2.99 -22.42 6.19
C ILE A 134 2.49 -22.13 4.77
N THR A 135 1.19 -22.32 4.56
CA THR A 135 0.55 -22.08 3.27
C THR A 135 -0.51 -21.00 3.37
N ASN A 136 -0.61 -20.16 2.35
CA ASN A 136 -1.62 -19.12 2.26
C ASN A 136 -2.31 -19.19 0.89
N ALA A 137 -3.49 -19.83 0.84
CA ALA A 137 -4.21 -20.08 -0.40
C ALA A 137 -4.43 -18.80 -1.23
N ARG A 138 -4.73 -17.67 -0.59
CA ARG A 138 -4.94 -16.38 -1.27
C ARG A 138 -3.67 -15.90 -2.00
N VAL A 139 -2.52 -16.08 -1.36
CA VAL A 139 -1.21 -15.74 -1.94
C VAL A 139 -0.91 -16.67 -3.08
N THR A 140 -1.07 -17.98 -2.88
CA THR A 140 -0.83 -19.00 -3.91
C THR A 140 -1.70 -18.78 -5.15
N ASP A 141 -2.99 -18.46 -4.97
CA ASP A 141 -3.90 -18.17 -6.08
C ASP A 141 -3.49 -16.90 -6.86
N ALA A 142 -3.10 -15.84 -6.16
CA ALA A 142 -2.63 -14.61 -6.80
C ALA A 142 -1.33 -14.86 -7.56
N HIS A 143 -0.40 -15.58 -6.95
CA HIS A 143 0.91 -15.91 -7.51
C HIS A 143 0.80 -16.80 -8.77
N LYS A 144 -0.11 -17.79 -8.74
CA LYS A 144 -0.39 -18.63 -9.91
C LYS A 144 -1.01 -17.82 -11.06
N LYS A 145 -1.94 -16.91 -10.76
CA LYS A 145 -2.51 -16.03 -11.79
C LYS A 145 -1.44 -15.11 -12.39
N ALA A 146 -0.54 -14.57 -11.57
CA ALA A 146 0.58 -13.80 -12.07
C ALA A 146 1.47 -14.62 -13.02
N GLU A 147 1.75 -15.88 -12.71
CA GLU A 147 2.48 -16.80 -13.59
C GLU A 147 1.78 -16.95 -14.96
N GLU A 148 0.46 -17.16 -14.96
CA GLU A 148 -0.36 -17.28 -16.19
C GLU A 148 -0.23 -16.02 -17.06
N TYR A 149 -0.33 -14.83 -16.45
CA TYR A 149 -0.17 -13.55 -17.16
C TYR A 149 1.27 -13.27 -17.60
N LEU A 150 2.28 -13.69 -16.83
CA LEU A 150 3.69 -13.55 -17.23
C LEU A 150 4.01 -14.41 -18.46
N LYS A 151 3.54 -15.65 -18.49
CA LYS A 151 3.68 -16.53 -19.66
C LYS A 151 2.98 -15.95 -20.88
N ALA A 152 1.73 -15.49 -20.70
CA ALA A 152 1.00 -14.81 -21.77
C ALA A 152 1.76 -13.57 -22.26
N ALA A 153 2.35 -12.76 -21.38
CA ALA A 153 3.15 -11.61 -21.78
C ALA A 153 4.37 -12.04 -22.61
N GLU A 154 5.12 -13.07 -22.18
CA GLU A 154 6.25 -13.59 -22.96
C GLU A 154 5.83 -14.02 -24.38
N ASP A 155 4.72 -14.76 -24.51
CA ASP A 155 4.19 -15.20 -25.81
C ASP A 155 3.84 -14.00 -26.70
N ARG A 156 3.14 -12.99 -26.18
CA ARG A 156 2.77 -11.77 -26.93
C ARG A 156 3.98 -10.94 -27.34
N LEU A 157 5.02 -10.92 -26.50
CA LEU A 157 6.28 -10.26 -26.84
C LEU A 157 6.98 -10.97 -28.00
N HIS A 158 6.98 -12.31 -28.01
CA HIS A 158 7.51 -13.11 -29.13
C HIS A 158 6.74 -12.86 -30.43
N GLU A 159 5.42 -12.69 -30.35
CA GLU A 159 4.54 -12.35 -31.48
C GLU A 159 4.59 -10.87 -31.88
N ARG A 160 5.32 -10.03 -31.13
CA ARG A 160 5.42 -8.56 -31.32
C ARG A 160 4.10 -7.81 -31.15
N GLN A 161 3.17 -8.38 -30.37
CA GLN A 161 1.91 -7.75 -29.98
C GLN A 161 2.12 -6.90 -28.73
N TYR A 162 2.66 -5.69 -28.89
CA TYR A 162 3.11 -4.86 -27.76
C TYR A 162 1.97 -4.38 -26.86
N ASP A 163 0.80 -4.08 -27.40
CA ASP A 163 -0.34 -3.62 -26.61
C ASP A 163 -0.81 -4.71 -25.65
N GLU A 164 -1.05 -5.91 -26.18
CA GLU A 164 -1.43 -7.09 -25.40
C GLU A 164 -0.32 -7.55 -24.44
N PHE A 165 0.95 -7.42 -24.83
CA PHE A 165 2.09 -7.66 -23.95
C PHE A 165 2.04 -6.77 -22.70
N PHE A 166 1.83 -5.46 -22.87
CA PHE A 166 1.77 -4.55 -21.73
C PHE A 166 0.53 -4.78 -20.86
N THR A 167 -0.61 -5.13 -21.47
CA THR A 167 -1.83 -5.55 -20.75
C THR A 167 -1.57 -6.76 -19.86
N ALA A 168 -0.98 -7.83 -20.42
CA ALA A 168 -0.63 -9.02 -19.67
C ALA A 168 0.43 -8.74 -18.57
N ALA A 169 1.45 -7.94 -18.88
CA ALA A 169 2.48 -7.56 -17.91
C ALA A 169 1.92 -6.74 -16.72
N ARG A 170 1.05 -5.76 -16.98
CA ARG A 170 0.38 -4.98 -15.91
C ARG A 170 -0.56 -5.85 -15.10
N SER A 171 -1.28 -6.77 -15.75
CA SER A 171 -2.11 -7.75 -15.07
C SER A 171 -1.28 -8.62 -14.11
N ALA A 172 -0.16 -9.17 -14.56
CA ALA A 172 0.76 -9.91 -13.71
C ALA A 172 1.25 -9.07 -12.51
N TRP A 173 1.70 -7.84 -12.76
CA TRP A 173 2.14 -6.93 -11.71
C TRP A 173 1.02 -6.62 -10.70
N SER A 174 -0.22 -6.48 -11.14
CA SER A 174 -1.37 -6.25 -10.26
C SER A 174 -1.61 -7.41 -9.28
N TYR A 175 -1.37 -8.66 -9.70
CA TYR A 175 -1.47 -9.84 -8.86
C TYR A 175 -0.28 -9.96 -7.90
N GLU A 176 0.95 -9.76 -8.38
CA GLU A 176 2.16 -9.82 -7.55
C GLU A 176 2.23 -8.69 -6.53
N SER A 177 1.80 -7.48 -6.90
CA SER A 177 1.67 -6.38 -5.95
C SER A 177 0.69 -6.71 -4.82
N ARG A 178 -0.24 -7.65 -4.99
CA ARG A 178 -1.07 -8.19 -3.90
C ARG A 178 -0.35 -9.30 -3.14
N ALA A 179 0.26 -10.26 -3.83
CA ALA A 179 0.93 -11.41 -3.23
C ALA A 179 2.12 -11.01 -2.35
N TYR A 180 3.01 -10.15 -2.85
CA TYR A 180 4.28 -9.80 -2.20
C TYR A 180 4.15 -9.27 -0.77
N PRO A 181 3.31 -8.24 -0.49
CA PRO A 181 3.11 -7.78 0.89
C PRO A 181 2.55 -8.88 1.80
N ASP A 182 1.75 -9.79 1.26
CA ASP A 182 1.09 -10.85 2.02
C ASP A 182 2.04 -12.02 2.30
N VAL A 183 2.92 -12.38 1.37
CA VAL A 183 4.02 -13.34 1.59
C VAL A 183 4.93 -12.82 2.71
N ARG A 184 5.37 -11.56 2.60
CA ARG A 184 6.22 -10.91 3.60
C ARG A 184 5.52 -10.84 4.96
N LYS A 185 4.26 -10.41 4.98
CA LYS A 185 3.48 -10.34 6.22
C LYS A 185 3.31 -11.72 6.86
N THR A 186 3.09 -12.76 6.05
CA THR A 186 3.01 -14.15 6.56
C THR A 186 4.32 -14.55 7.25
N ALA A 187 5.47 -14.24 6.65
CA ALA A 187 6.77 -14.49 7.27
C ALA A 187 6.97 -13.65 8.56
N ASP A 188 6.64 -12.37 8.54
CA ASP A 188 6.74 -11.47 9.70
C ASP A 188 5.83 -11.93 10.85
N ASP A 189 4.61 -12.37 10.55
CA ASP A 189 3.63 -12.85 11.53
C ASP A 189 4.11 -14.16 12.18
N VAL A 190 4.77 -15.03 11.43
CA VAL A 190 5.42 -16.25 11.94
C VAL A 190 6.53 -15.92 12.94
N VAL A 191 7.38 -14.92 12.64
CA VAL A 191 8.43 -14.45 13.57
C VAL A 191 7.84 -13.78 14.80
N LYS A 192 6.85 -12.89 14.64
CA LYS A 192 6.16 -12.23 15.76
C LYS A 192 5.45 -13.23 16.67
N GLY A 193 4.87 -14.28 16.10
CA GLY A 193 4.28 -15.38 16.86
C GLY A 193 5.29 -16.04 17.80
N VAL A 194 6.51 -16.34 17.32
CA VAL A 194 7.59 -16.88 18.17
C VAL A 194 7.98 -15.91 19.27
N LEU A 195 8.17 -14.63 18.95
CA LEU A 195 8.53 -13.63 19.97
C LEU A 195 7.47 -13.56 21.07
N PHE A 196 6.19 -13.65 20.72
CA PHE A 196 5.11 -13.71 21.69
C PHE A 196 5.16 -14.98 22.55
N TYR A 197 5.38 -16.16 21.97
CA TYR A 197 5.51 -17.41 22.73
C TYR A 197 6.72 -17.39 23.67
N LEU A 198 7.85 -16.84 23.24
CA LEU A 198 9.05 -16.69 24.08
C LEU A 198 8.84 -15.68 25.22
N ALA A 199 8.09 -14.60 25.00
CA ALA A 199 7.71 -13.68 26.06
C ALA A 199 6.84 -14.36 27.13
N LEU A 200 5.89 -15.21 26.73
CA LEU A 200 5.06 -16.00 27.64
C LEU A 200 5.87 -17.12 28.34
N LEU A 201 6.95 -17.59 27.72
CA LEU A 201 7.82 -18.61 28.27
C LEU A 201 8.58 -18.12 29.52
N MET A 202 8.94 -16.84 29.61
CA MET A 202 9.64 -16.29 30.79
C MET A 202 8.85 -16.45 32.11
N PRO A 203 7.60 -15.95 32.23
CA PRO A 203 6.82 -16.17 33.44
C PRO A 203 6.48 -17.66 33.63
N PHE A 204 6.25 -18.42 32.54
CA PHE A 204 6.03 -19.86 32.64
C PHE A 204 7.22 -20.59 33.26
N ALA A 205 8.45 -20.31 32.84
CA ALA A 205 9.66 -20.93 33.36
C ALA A 205 9.85 -20.64 34.85
N PHE A 206 9.52 -19.42 35.29
CA PHE A 206 9.47 -19.06 36.70
C PHE A 206 8.46 -19.92 37.49
N PHE A 207 7.22 -20.03 36.99
CA PHE A 207 6.19 -20.82 37.66
C PHE A 207 6.50 -22.33 37.62
N ALA A 208 7.08 -22.82 36.53
CA ALA A 208 7.50 -24.21 36.37
C ALA A 208 8.60 -24.58 37.38
N GLU A 209 9.62 -23.73 37.55
CA GLU A 209 10.64 -23.93 38.59
C GLU A 209 9.99 -24.04 39.97
N ARG A 210 9.08 -23.12 40.31
CA ARG A 210 8.39 -23.11 41.61
C ARG A 210 7.48 -24.32 41.81
N LEU A 211 6.88 -24.85 40.75
CA LEU A 211 5.97 -25.99 40.80
C LEU A 211 6.72 -27.33 40.92
N PHE A 212 7.81 -27.52 40.17
CA PHE A 212 8.52 -28.80 40.05
C PHE A 212 9.73 -28.94 40.97
N LEU A 213 10.61 -27.92 41.04
CA LEU A 213 11.87 -27.98 41.79
C LEU A 213 11.73 -27.34 43.17
N ALA A 214 11.19 -26.11 43.20
CA ALA A 214 11.02 -25.29 44.40
C ALA A 214 12.31 -25.18 45.25
N GLY A 215 13.42 -24.80 44.62
CA GLY A 215 14.69 -24.62 45.30
C GLY A 215 14.59 -23.57 46.41
N ARG A 216 15.17 -23.83 47.59
CA ARG A 216 15.24 -22.83 48.68
C ARG A 216 16.29 -21.76 48.41
N GLU A 217 17.39 -22.13 47.75
CA GLU A 217 18.47 -21.23 47.40
C GLU A 217 18.18 -20.47 46.09
N ILE A 218 18.53 -19.18 46.07
CA ILE A 218 18.39 -18.32 44.89
C ILE A 218 19.15 -18.90 43.69
N LYS A 219 20.34 -19.48 43.92
CA LYS A 219 21.14 -20.12 42.85
C LYS A 219 20.38 -21.25 42.17
N VAL A 220 19.72 -22.11 42.95
CA VAL A 220 18.93 -23.24 42.44
C VAL A 220 17.67 -22.73 41.73
N GLN A 221 17.05 -21.66 42.21
CA GLN A 221 15.91 -21.03 41.54
C GLN A 221 16.31 -20.46 40.18
N ILE A 222 17.39 -19.68 40.12
CA ILE A 222 17.87 -19.10 38.85
C ILE A 222 18.23 -20.22 37.86
N LEU A 223 18.95 -21.24 38.32
CA LEU A 223 19.36 -22.35 37.46
C LEU A 223 18.17 -23.20 37.01
N GLY A 224 17.16 -23.37 37.87
CA GLY A 224 15.90 -24.05 37.54
C GLY A 224 15.07 -23.28 36.51
N VAL A 225 14.89 -21.96 36.68
CA VAL A 225 14.20 -21.11 35.71
C VAL A 225 14.93 -21.11 34.37
N ALA A 226 16.25 -20.93 34.37
CA ALA A 226 17.06 -21.00 33.15
C ALA A 226 16.96 -22.38 32.49
N GLY A 227 16.99 -23.47 33.27
CA GLY A 227 16.83 -24.83 32.77
C GLY A 227 15.47 -25.08 32.12
N PHE A 228 14.37 -24.67 32.76
CA PHE A 228 13.03 -24.78 32.17
C PHE A 228 12.87 -23.91 30.92
N PHE A 229 13.39 -22.69 30.95
CA PHE A 229 13.37 -21.80 29.79
C PHE A 229 14.12 -22.42 28.61
N VAL A 230 15.38 -22.85 28.79
CA VAL A 230 16.20 -23.46 27.74
C VAL A 230 15.59 -24.78 27.26
N GLY A 231 15.12 -25.63 28.16
CA GLY A 231 14.52 -26.92 27.80
C GLY A 231 13.28 -26.78 26.93
N ILE A 232 12.36 -25.87 27.30
CA ILE A 232 11.15 -25.62 26.51
C ILE A 232 11.47 -24.84 25.25
N PHE A 233 12.42 -23.91 25.30
CA PHE A 233 12.93 -23.24 24.11
C PHE A 233 13.40 -24.26 23.07
N LEU A 234 14.22 -25.24 23.46
CA LEU A 234 14.70 -26.29 22.55
C LEU A 234 13.55 -27.13 21.99
N LEU A 235 12.52 -27.40 22.80
CA LEU A 235 11.32 -28.12 22.34
C LEU A 235 10.56 -27.30 21.30
N ILE A 236 10.29 -26.02 21.56
CA ILE A 236 9.63 -25.14 20.59
C ILE A 236 10.52 -24.96 19.35
N ALA A 237 11.83 -24.84 19.50
CA ALA A 237 12.76 -24.72 18.39
C ALA A 237 12.75 -25.95 17.47
N ALA A 238 12.51 -27.14 18.01
CA ALA A 238 12.39 -28.37 17.23
C ALA A 238 11.03 -28.51 16.51
N VAL A 239 9.95 -27.96 17.08
CA VAL A 239 8.58 -28.15 16.56
C VAL A 239 8.10 -26.97 15.71
N HIS A 240 8.53 -25.74 16.03
CA HIS A 240 7.97 -24.53 15.44
C HIS A 240 8.73 -24.10 14.17
N PRO A 241 8.05 -24.03 13.00
CA PRO A 241 8.70 -23.82 11.71
C PRO A 241 9.48 -22.50 11.58
N ALA A 242 9.04 -21.45 12.28
CA ALA A 242 9.71 -20.14 12.31
C ALA A 242 11.22 -20.20 12.62
N PHE A 243 11.66 -21.13 13.47
CA PHE A 243 13.09 -21.27 13.79
C PHE A 243 13.90 -21.85 12.64
N ALA A 244 13.30 -22.48 11.63
CA ALA A 244 14.02 -22.85 10.42
C ALA A 244 14.02 -21.73 9.37
N ILE A 245 13.02 -20.83 9.42
CA ILE A 245 12.82 -19.76 8.42
C ILE A 245 13.61 -18.48 8.75
N THR A 246 13.92 -18.24 10.03
CA THR A 246 14.57 -16.97 10.45
C THR A 246 16.09 -17.04 10.26
N PHE A 247 16.69 -15.95 9.77
CA PHE A 247 18.10 -15.86 9.36
C PHE A 247 19.15 -16.25 10.42
N THR A 248 18.80 -16.29 11.69
CA THR A 248 19.65 -16.87 12.75
C THR A 248 18.79 -17.10 14.00
N PRO A 249 18.30 -18.32 14.23
CA PRO A 249 17.48 -18.69 15.39
C PRO A 249 18.15 -18.33 16.72
N MET A 250 19.48 -18.45 16.74
CA MET A 250 20.33 -18.17 17.88
C MET A 250 20.31 -16.70 18.31
N ILE A 251 20.08 -15.75 17.40
CA ILE A 251 19.97 -14.33 17.76
C ILE A 251 18.71 -14.09 18.59
N ILE A 252 17.59 -14.75 18.26
CA ILE A 252 16.35 -14.64 19.04
C ILE A 252 16.59 -15.16 20.47
N LEU A 253 17.23 -16.33 20.60
CA LEU A 253 17.59 -16.88 21.90
C LEU A 253 18.48 -15.92 22.69
N LEU A 254 19.54 -15.43 22.07
CA LEU A 254 20.49 -14.51 22.70
C LEU A 254 19.80 -13.23 23.18
N ALA A 255 18.92 -12.64 22.36
CA ALA A 255 18.16 -11.46 22.73
C ALA A 255 17.27 -11.70 23.96
N PHE A 256 16.61 -12.86 24.07
CA PHE A 256 15.81 -13.20 25.24
C PHE A 256 16.66 -13.50 26.48
N ILE A 257 17.83 -14.12 26.33
CA ILE A 257 18.77 -14.32 27.44
C ILE A 257 19.26 -12.98 27.96
N ILE A 258 19.65 -12.06 27.07
CA ILE A 258 20.04 -10.69 27.43
C ILE A 258 18.89 -10.00 28.16
N LEU A 259 17.67 -10.03 27.59
CA LEU A 259 16.48 -9.45 28.21
C LEU A 259 16.22 -10.02 29.62
N ALA A 260 16.28 -11.34 29.78
CA ALA A 260 16.09 -12.00 31.07
C ALA A 260 17.15 -11.57 32.09
N LEU A 261 18.43 -11.53 31.68
CA LEU A 261 19.53 -11.08 32.53
C LEU A 261 19.36 -9.61 32.92
N THR A 262 18.96 -8.75 31.98
CA THR A 262 18.67 -7.34 32.23
C THR A 262 17.52 -7.18 33.23
N VAL A 263 16.43 -7.94 33.10
CA VAL A 263 15.29 -7.90 34.04
C VAL A 263 15.74 -8.28 35.46
N ILE A 264 16.56 -9.32 35.60
CA ILE A 264 17.12 -9.74 36.89
C ILE A 264 17.98 -8.62 37.50
N VAL A 265 18.91 -8.05 36.72
CA VAL A 265 19.79 -6.97 37.18
C VAL A 265 18.99 -5.74 37.59
N VAL A 266 18.03 -5.32 36.77
CA VAL A 266 17.13 -4.20 37.08
C VAL A 266 16.33 -4.47 38.35
N SER A 267 15.80 -5.69 38.53
CA SER A 267 15.09 -6.07 39.75
C SER A 267 15.96 -5.99 40.99
N ILE A 268 17.24 -6.42 40.92
CA ILE A 268 18.18 -6.31 42.04
C ILE A 268 18.48 -4.84 42.36
N ILE A 269 18.67 -4.00 41.34
CA ILE A 269 18.91 -2.56 41.52
C ILE A 269 17.70 -1.90 42.19
N ILE A 270 16.48 -2.20 41.73
CA ILE A 270 15.24 -1.67 42.32
C ILE A 270 15.11 -2.12 43.78
N GLN A 271 15.30 -3.42 44.07
CA GLN A 271 15.24 -3.93 45.44
C GLN A 271 16.26 -3.25 46.35
N LYS A 272 17.50 -3.09 45.89
CA LYS A 272 18.57 -2.42 46.65
C LYS A 272 18.27 -0.93 46.85
N PHE A 273 17.73 -0.27 45.83
CA PHE A 273 17.30 1.13 45.92
C PHE A 273 16.15 1.28 46.94
N GLU A 274 15.15 0.40 46.92
CA GLU A 274 14.08 0.39 47.91
C GLU A 274 14.60 0.15 49.33
N GLU A 275 15.54 -0.77 49.52
CA GLU A 275 16.20 -1.00 50.81
C GLU A 275 16.92 0.26 51.32
N GLN A 276 17.68 0.94 50.47
CA GLN A 276 18.36 2.18 50.80
C GLN A 276 17.36 3.31 51.11
N MET A 277 16.31 3.45 50.31
CA MET A 277 15.26 4.45 50.54
C MET A 277 14.50 4.20 51.85
N LYS A 278 14.27 2.94 52.23
CA LYS A 278 13.69 2.59 53.54
C LYS A 278 14.62 2.96 54.69
N GLN A 279 15.93 2.77 54.55
CA GLN A 279 16.91 3.18 55.56
C GLN A 279 16.92 4.71 55.74
N VAL A 280 16.97 5.48 54.65
CA VAL A 280 16.93 6.95 54.70
C VAL A 280 15.62 7.47 55.30
N LYS A 281 14.46 6.90 54.91
CA LYS A 281 13.17 7.26 55.51
C LYS A 281 13.13 6.95 57.01
N TYR A 282 13.67 5.80 57.42
CA TYR A 282 13.73 5.41 58.83
C TYR A 282 14.61 6.37 59.64
N GLU A 283 15.76 6.79 59.11
CA GLU A 283 16.65 7.77 59.75
C GLU A 283 16.02 9.16 59.91
N GLN A 284 15.15 9.57 58.98
CA GLN A 284 14.49 10.88 59.02
C GLN A 284 13.19 10.92 59.84
N THR A 285 12.45 9.81 59.93
CA THR A 285 11.10 9.80 60.52
C THR A 285 10.93 8.88 61.72
N GLY A 286 11.86 7.95 61.97
CA GLY A 286 11.82 7.02 63.12
C GLY A 286 10.65 6.03 63.14
N ILE A 287 9.74 6.09 62.16
CA ILE A 287 8.53 5.26 62.09
C ILE A 287 8.76 4.15 61.07
N ARG A 288 8.60 2.90 61.54
CA ARG A 288 8.71 1.71 60.70
C ARG A 288 7.34 1.43 60.06
N GLU A 289 7.01 2.13 58.98
CA GLU A 289 5.84 1.78 58.18
C GLU A 289 6.05 0.37 57.60
N ALA A 290 5.24 -0.58 58.08
CA ALA A 290 5.10 -1.90 57.47
C ALA A 290 4.30 -1.75 56.18
N ASP A 291 4.90 -1.11 55.18
CA ASP A 291 4.31 -1.00 53.86
C ASP A 291 4.43 -2.37 53.18
N VAL A 292 3.43 -3.22 53.45
CA VAL A 292 3.19 -4.42 52.65
C VAL A 292 2.68 -3.91 51.30
N GLY A 293 3.61 -3.47 50.47
CA GLY A 293 3.31 -3.00 49.13
C GLY A 293 2.47 -4.04 48.41
N ARG A 294 1.47 -3.60 47.64
CA ARG A 294 0.51 -4.46 46.92
C ARG A 294 1.20 -5.57 46.09
N LEU A 295 2.43 -5.32 45.64
CA LEU A 295 3.30 -6.28 44.96
C LEU A 295 3.76 -7.45 45.85
N SER A 296 4.09 -7.21 47.12
CA SER A 296 4.49 -8.25 48.08
C SER A 296 3.32 -9.18 48.43
N ALA A 297 2.13 -8.62 48.65
CA ALA A 297 0.91 -9.40 48.91
C ALA A 297 0.53 -10.29 47.71
N THR A 298 0.65 -9.75 46.49
CA THR A 298 0.43 -10.51 45.25
C THR A 298 1.44 -11.64 45.08
N GLY A 299 2.73 -11.38 45.35
CA GLY A 299 3.78 -12.40 45.32
C GLY A 299 3.53 -13.54 46.32
N ALA A 300 3.10 -13.21 47.55
CA ALA A 300 2.75 -14.20 48.56
C ALA A 300 1.55 -15.06 48.15
N ALA A 301 0.52 -14.45 47.56
CA ALA A 301 -0.65 -15.16 47.04
C ALA A 301 -0.29 -16.14 45.92
N PHE A 302 0.58 -15.74 44.97
CA PHE A 302 1.09 -16.65 43.94
C PHE A 302 1.89 -17.82 44.54
N GLY A 303 2.78 -17.53 45.50
CA GLY A 303 3.55 -18.57 46.19
C GLY A 303 2.66 -19.60 46.89
N LEU A 304 1.63 -19.14 47.61
CA LEU A 304 0.62 -20.00 48.25
C LEU A 304 -0.19 -20.82 47.23
N GLY A 305 -0.57 -20.22 46.10
CA GLY A 305 -1.27 -20.91 45.01
C GLY A 305 -0.44 -22.06 44.43
N ILE A 306 0.82 -21.80 44.09
CA ILE A 306 1.73 -22.82 43.54
C ILE A 306 2.00 -23.94 44.56
N ALA A 307 2.16 -23.59 45.84
CA ALA A 307 2.35 -24.56 46.90
C ALA A 307 1.15 -25.52 47.04
N ASN A 308 -0.08 -25.00 46.90
CA ASN A 308 -1.29 -25.80 46.90
C ASN A 308 -1.40 -26.72 45.68
N MET A 309 -1.03 -26.23 44.49
CA MET A 309 -0.97 -27.04 43.26
C MET A 309 0.02 -28.20 43.41
N ARG A 310 1.22 -27.93 43.96
CA ARG A 310 2.23 -28.96 44.21
C ARG A 310 1.77 -30.02 45.21
N ARG A 311 0.99 -29.63 46.23
CA ARG A 311 0.43 -30.56 47.23
C ARG A 311 -0.61 -31.51 46.62
N ARG A 312 -1.40 -31.05 45.63
CA ARG A 312 -2.49 -31.82 45.00
C ARG A 312 -2.15 -32.26 43.57
N LYS A 313 -1.03 -32.98 43.42
CA LYS A 313 -0.44 -33.38 42.13
C LYS A 313 -1.43 -33.96 41.11
N VAL A 314 -2.26 -34.93 41.53
CA VAL A 314 -3.22 -35.61 40.64
C VAL A 314 -4.27 -34.64 40.10
N ARG A 315 -4.84 -33.79 40.97
CA ARG A 315 -5.84 -32.80 40.56
C ARG A 315 -5.23 -31.79 39.59
N THR A 316 -4.06 -31.24 39.93
CA THR A 316 -3.37 -30.25 39.11
C THR A 316 -3.00 -30.81 37.74
N LEU A 317 -2.48 -32.05 37.68
CA LEU A 317 -2.16 -32.71 36.41
C LEU A 317 -3.41 -32.88 35.55
N LEU A 318 -4.48 -33.46 36.09
CA LEU A 318 -5.74 -33.66 35.37
C LEU A 318 -6.32 -32.34 34.86
N THR A 319 -6.38 -31.30 35.72
CA THR A 319 -6.90 -29.99 35.30
C THR A 319 -6.06 -29.34 34.20
N CYS A 320 -4.73 -29.43 34.30
CA CYS A 320 -3.83 -28.86 33.31
C CYS A 320 -3.96 -29.60 31.97
N SER A 321 -3.93 -30.94 32.00
CA SER A 321 -4.12 -31.76 30.81
C SER A 321 -5.47 -31.52 30.15
N THR A 322 -6.56 -31.39 30.91
CA THR A 322 -7.88 -31.07 30.36
C THR A 322 -7.89 -29.70 29.68
N LEU A 323 -7.27 -28.68 30.27
CA LEU A 323 -7.17 -27.35 29.65
C LEU A 323 -6.36 -27.41 28.35
N VAL A 324 -5.21 -28.10 28.35
CA VAL A 324 -4.38 -28.28 27.15
C VAL A 324 -5.14 -29.03 26.05
N LEU A 325 -5.80 -30.14 26.38
CA LEU A 325 -6.60 -30.92 25.44
C LEU A 325 -7.78 -30.11 24.88
N LEU A 326 -8.48 -29.37 25.74
CA LEU A 326 -9.60 -28.51 25.32
C LEU A 326 -9.11 -27.43 24.34
N THR A 327 -8.05 -26.70 24.70
CA THR A 327 -7.46 -25.67 23.83
C THR A 327 -6.99 -26.27 22.51
N PHE A 328 -6.28 -27.41 22.55
CA PHE A 328 -5.83 -28.12 21.33
C PHE A 328 -7.01 -28.54 20.45
N THR A 329 -8.08 -29.08 21.04
CA THR A 329 -9.27 -29.53 20.30
C THR A 329 -9.98 -28.35 19.64
N VAL A 330 -10.18 -27.25 20.38
CA VAL A 330 -10.79 -26.04 19.80
C VAL A 330 -9.92 -25.51 18.66
N LEU A 331 -8.60 -25.32 18.87
CA LEU A 331 -7.72 -24.80 17.83
C LEU A 331 -7.67 -25.71 16.59
N SER A 332 -7.61 -27.04 16.78
CA SER A 332 -7.52 -28.00 15.67
C SER A 332 -8.82 -28.10 14.87
N CYS A 333 -9.98 -27.89 15.51
CA CYS A 333 -11.29 -27.91 14.85
C CYS A 333 -11.67 -26.56 14.23
N THR A 334 -10.95 -25.47 14.54
CA THR A 334 -11.25 -24.14 14.00
C THR A 334 -10.48 -23.90 12.71
N SER A 335 -11.15 -23.87 11.55
CA SER A 335 -10.56 -23.41 10.29
C SER A 335 -10.93 -21.96 10.05
N VAL A 336 -9.92 -21.07 9.98
CA VAL A 336 -10.11 -19.65 9.64
C VAL A 336 -9.48 -19.41 8.27
N VAL A 337 -10.32 -19.20 7.25
CA VAL A 337 -9.86 -18.83 5.91
C VAL A 337 -9.96 -17.32 5.74
N GLN A 338 -8.83 -16.66 5.44
CA GLN A 338 -8.82 -15.23 5.15
C GLN A 338 -9.24 -14.99 3.69
N THR A 339 -10.41 -14.40 3.47
CA THR A 339 -10.92 -14.04 2.12
C THR A 339 -10.92 -12.53 1.89
N VAL A 340 -10.71 -12.10 0.65
CA VAL A 340 -10.84 -10.67 0.27
C VAL A 340 -12.32 -10.28 0.26
N ARG A 341 -12.71 -9.37 1.13
CA ARG A 341 -14.05 -8.77 1.09
C ARG A 341 -14.04 -7.57 0.15
N SER A 342 -14.79 -7.67 -0.95
CA SER A 342 -15.13 -6.50 -1.76
C SER A 342 -16.09 -5.62 -0.96
N ASN A 343 -15.70 -4.37 -0.69
CA ASN A 343 -16.60 -3.40 -0.09
C ASN A 343 -17.54 -2.86 -1.19
N ARG A 344 -18.82 -3.20 -1.11
CA ARG A 344 -19.83 -2.79 -2.09
C ARG A 344 -20.80 -1.85 -1.41
N ILE A 345 -20.85 -0.60 -1.88
CA ILE A 345 -21.84 0.38 -1.44
C ILE A 345 -22.93 0.38 -2.50
N ARG A 346 -24.16 0.05 -2.12
CA ARG A 346 -25.31 0.17 -3.02
C ARG A 346 -25.72 1.64 -3.10
N LEU A 347 -25.79 2.17 -4.31
CA LEU A 347 -26.34 3.49 -4.55
C LEU A 347 -27.88 3.44 -4.49
N PRO A 348 -28.54 4.54 -4.11
CA PRO A 348 -29.99 4.58 -3.97
C PRO A 348 -30.74 4.65 -5.32
N HIS A 349 -30.02 4.85 -6.44
CA HIS A 349 -30.57 4.95 -7.79
C HIS A 349 -30.00 3.82 -8.68
N PRO A 350 -30.76 3.32 -9.66
CA PRO A 350 -30.23 2.42 -10.69
C PRO A 350 -29.27 3.15 -11.63
N ALA A 351 -28.24 2.46 -12.13
CA ALA A 351 -27.32 3.03 -13.12
C ALA A 351 -28.03 3.26 -14.47
N LYS A 352 -27.78 4.41 -15.11
CA LYS A 352 -28.39 4.77 -16.41
C LYS A 352 -27.87 3.92 -17.56
N TYR A 353 -26.68 3.34 -17.43
CA TYR A 353 -26.06 2.44 -18.40
C TYR A 353 -25.17 1.40 -17.69
N ASN A 354 -24.84 0.32 -18.39
CA ASN A 354 -23.92 -0.70 -17.89
C ASN A 354 -22.48 -0.28 -18.19
N GLY A 355 -21.69 0.00 -17.16
CA GLY A 355 -20.31 0.43 -17.32
C GLY A 355 -19.52 0.45 -16.02
N ILE A 356 -18.25 0.85 -16.12
CA ILE A 356 -17.34 1.03 -14.99
C ILE A 356 -16.84 2.47 -15.02
N MET A 357 -17.07 3.21 -13.94
CA MET A 357 -16.49 4.53 -13.72
C MET A 357 -15.34 4.39 -12.73
N ILE A 358 -14.18 4.90 -13.11
CA ILE A 358 -13.01 4.98 -12.23
C ILE A 358 -12.83 6.45 -11.86
N ARG A 359 -13.02 6.77 -10.58
CA ARG A 359 -12.75 8.09 -10.03
C ARG A 359 -12.26 8.00 -8.60
N ASP A 360 -11.56 9.03 -8.17
CA ASP A 360 -11.28 9.21 -6.75
C ASP A 360 -12.54 9.63 -5.99
N LYS A 361 -12.61 9.27 -4.71
CA LYS A 361 -13.78 9.56 -3.85
C LYS A 361 -13.98 11.07 -3.66
N THR A 362 -12.90 11.85 -3.65
CA THR A 362 -12.92 13.30 -3.46
C THR A 362 -12.68 14.08 -4.75
N TRP A 363 -12.85 13.44 -5.92
CA TRP A 363 -12.60 14.05 -7.23
C TRP A 363 -11.17 14.57 -7.39
N THR A 364 -10.21 13.94 -6.71
CA THR A 364 -8.79 14.16 -6.97
C THR A 364 -8.46 13.66 -8.38
N PRO A 365 -7.63 14.37 -9.16
CA PRO A 365 -7.28 13.89 -10.49
C PRO A 365 -6.56 12.54 -10.42
N ILE A 366 -6.99 11.63 -11.28
CA ILE A 366 -6.27 10.40 -11.58
C ILE A 366 -5.23 10.74 -12.65
N GLY A 367 -4.05 10.12 -12.58
CA GLY A 367 -2.98 10.41 -13.52
C GLY A 367 -3.33 10.12 -14.97
N GLU A 368 -2.88 10.98 -15.89
CA GLU A 368 -3.03 10.84 -17.35
C GLU A 368 -2.67 9.43 -17.87
N PRO A 369 -1.59 8.77 -17.38
CA PRO A 369 -1.24 7.43 -17.85
C PRO A 369 -2.38 6.41 -17.74
N THR A 370 -3.31 6.60 -16.81
CA THR A 370 -4.47 5.72 -16.60
C THR A 370 -5.38 5.67 -17.83
N ALA A 371 -5.59 6.79 -18.51
CA ALA A 371 -6.43 6.82 -19.72
C ALA A 371 -5.83 5.93 -20.83
N ARG A 372 -4.50 5.98 -20.98
CA ARG A 372 -3.76 5.10 -21.89
C ARG A 372 -3.86 3.64 -21.47
N VAL A 373 -3.69 3.33 -20.18
CA VAL A 373 -3.84 1.96 -19.67
C VAL A 373 -5.25 1.42 -19.94
N MET A 374 -6.30 2.18 -19.64
CA MET A 374 -7.69 1.75 -19.86
C MET A 374 -8.00 1.54 -21.35
N ARG A 375 -7.46 2.39 -22.23
CA ARG A 375 -7.61 2.22 -23.68
C ARG A 375 -6.94 0.95 -24.17
N ASN A 376 -5.74 0.63 -23.69
CA ASN A 376 -5.05 -0.61 -24.05
C ASN A 376 -5.78 -1.87 -23.55
N GLU A 377 -6.39 -1.80 -22.37
CA GLU A 377 -7.08 -2.94 -21.74
C GLU A 377 -8.48 -3.19 -22.31
N PHE A 378 -9.24 -2.13 -22.58
CA PHE A 378 -10.68 -2.23 -22.88
C PHE A 378 -11.08 -1.63 -24.22
N GLY A 379 -10.23 -0.81 -24.84
CA GLY A 379 -10.60 0.01 -26.00
C GLY A 379 -10.98 -0.76 -27.26
N GLU A 380 -10.59 -2.04 -27.38
CA GLU A 380 -11.01 -2.90 -28.49
C GLU A 380 -12.47 -3.39 -28.35
N GLN A 381 -12.94 -3.59 -27.11
CA GLN A 381 -14.24 -4.20 -26.84
C GLN A 381 -15.28 -3.19 -26.35
N TYR A 382 -14.84 -2.13 -25.67
CA TYR A 382 -15.71 -1.16 -24.99
C TYR A 382 -15.24 0.28 -25.23
N PRO A 383 -16.18 1.25 -25.30
CA PRO A 383 -15.83 2.65 -25.37
C PRO A 383 -15.15 3.11 -24.08
N VAL A 384 -13.97 3.73 -24.19
CA VAL A 384 -13.22 4.30 -23.06
C VAL A 384 -13.26 5.82 -23.17
N ALA A 385 -14.07 6.46 -22.33
CA ALA A 385 -14.29 7.90 -22.35
C ALA A 385 -13.66 8.62 -21.13
N PRO A 386 -12.37 8.96 -21.16
CA PRO A 386 -11.75 9.74 -20.09
C PRO A 386 -12.27 11.19 -20.10
N ARG A 387 -12.41 11.77 -18.91
CA ARG A 387 -12.78 13.18 -18.73
C ARG A 387 -11.68 13.92 -17.98
N ALA A 388 -11.40 15.15 -18.40
CA ALA A 388 -10.42 16.02 -17.76
C ALA A 388 -11.07 17.36 -17.42
N TRP A 389 -10.84 17.85 -16.20
CA TRP A 389 -11.36 19.15 -15.77
C TRP A 389 -10.23 20.16 -15.68
N TYR A 390 -10.54 21.39 -16.07
CA TYR A 390 -9.63 22.52 -15.91
C TYR A 390 -10.31 23.63 -15.12
N PHE A 391 -9.63 24.07 -14.06
CA PHE A 391 -9.99 25.23 -13.24
C PHE A 391 -8.84 26.24 -13.31
N SER A 392 -9.15 27.53 -13.40
CA SER A 392 -8.14 28.60 -13.49
C SER A 392 -7.57 28.98 -12.11
N SER A 393 -8.28 28.66 -11.04
CA SER A 393 -7.92 28.92 -9.64
C SER A 393 -7.79 27.62 -8.85
N ARG A 394 -7.24 27.73 -7.64
CA ARG A 394 -7.12 26.59 -6.72
C ARG A 394 -8.50 26.21 -6.16
N VAL A 395 -8.63 24.96 -5.73
CA VAL A 395 -9.82 24.48 -5.01
C VAL A 395 -10.06 25.35 -3.76
N GLY A 396 -11.27 25.91 -3.67
CA GLY A 396 -11.68 26.86 -2.63
C GLY A 396 -11.70 28.33 -3.08
N GLU A 397 -11.20 28.64 -4.27
CA GLU A 397 -11.31 29.96 -4.89
C GLU A 397 -12.21 29.90 -6.13
N GLN A 398 -12.92 31.00 -6.42
CA GLN A 398 -13.78 31.06 -7.60
C GLN A 398 -12.94 31.04 -8.88
N SER A 399 -13.16 30.02 -9.71
CA SER A 399 -12.49 29.84 -11.00
C SER A 399 -13.20 30.63 -12.09
N PHE A 400 -12.42 31.32 -12.92
CA PHE A 400 -12.87 32.16 -14.02
C PHE A 400 -12.00 31.92 -15.26
N VAL A 401 -12.44 31.02 -16.12
CA VAL A 401 -11.88 30.81 -17.44
C VAL A 401 -12.49 31.84 -18.39
N ASN A 402 -11.70 32.82 -18.82
CA ASN A 402 -12.15 33.85 -19.74
C ASN A 402 -12.22 33.30 -21.18
N VAL A 403 -13.44 33.25 -21.72
CA VAL A 403 -13.73 32.85 -23.10
C VAL A 403 -14.15 34.10 -23.86
N SER A 404 -13.48 34.43 -24.96
CA SER A 404 -13.70 35.68 -25.69
C SER A 404 -13.96 35.48 -27.18
N ARG A 405 -14.74 36.38 -27.77
CA ARG A 405 -14.95 36.49 -29.22
C ARG A 405 -14.94 37.97 -29.58
N GLY A 406 -13.81 38.45 -30.12
CA GLY A 406 -13.62 39.88 -30.37
C GLY A 406 -13.74 40.68 -29.07
N PRO A 407 -14.63 41.70 -29.00
CA PRO A 407 -14.84 42.49 -27.78
C PRO A 407 -15.74 41.80 -26.73
N LEU A 408 -16.41 40.70 -27.08
CA LEU A 408 -17.31 39.99 -26.18
C LEU A 408 -16.52 38.98 -25.35
N ALA A 409 -16.86 38.87 -24.07
CA ALA A 409 -16.22 37.95 -23.13
C ALA A 409 -17.25 37.29 -22.21
N TYR A 410 -16.95 36.05 -21.82
CA TYR A 410 -17.72 35.25 -20.89
C TYR A 410 -16.76 34.60 -19.89
N ALA A 411 -17.03 34.73 -18.60
CA ALA A 411 -16.25 34.08 -17.56
C ALA A 411 -16.90 32.74 -17.19
N ALA A 412 -16.32 31.64 -17.66
CA ALA A 412 -16.77 30.29 -17.35
C ALA A 412 -16.15 29.77 -16.05
N THR A 413 -16.90 28.98 -15.28
CA THR A 413 -16.39 28.42 -14.02
C THR A 413 -15.26 27.42 -14.26
N ALA A 414 -15.41 26.54 -15.25
CA ALA A 414 -14.45 25.48 -15.56
C ALA A 414 -14.54 25.09 -17.03
N MET A 415 -13.54 24.35 -17.51
CA MET A 415 -13.64 23.61 -18.77
C MET A 415 -13.65 22.11 -18.49
N VAL A 416 -14.37 21.38 -19.33
CA VAL A 416 -14.37 19.92 -19.34
C VAL A 416 -13.90 19.42 -20.69
N GLY A 417 -12.84 18.61 -20.69
CA GLY A 417 -12.41 17.82 -21.82
C GLY A 417 -13.16 16.49 -21.82
N MET A 418 -13.82 16.19 -22.93
CA MET A 418 -14.50 14.92 -23.19
C MET A 418 -14.01 14.37 -24.53
N THR A 419 -14.08 13.06 -24.67
CA THR A 419 -13.65 12.36 -25.89
C THR A 419 -14.85 12.05 -26.80
N PRO A 420 -14.63 11.74 -28.09
CA PRO A 420 -15.70 11.30 -28.99
C PRO A 420 -16.49 10.10 -28.47
N GLU A 421 -15.82 9.20 -27.74
CA GLU A 421 -16.38 7.98 -27.17
C GLU A 421 -17.45 8.25 -26.10
N GLU A 422 -17.48 9.46 -25.53
CA GLU A 422 -18.51 9.87 -24.56
C GLU A 422 -19.93 9.75 -25.13
N THR A 423 -20.06 9.79 -26.46
CA THR A 423 -21.33 9.58 -27.19
C THR A 423 -21.94 8.20 -27.00
N LEU A 424 -21.13 7.21 -26.62
CA LEU A 424 -21.53 5.84 -26.35
C LEU A 424 -21.71 5.58 -24.84
N VAL A 425 -21.36 6.56 -24.00
CA VAL A 425 -21.35 6.45 -22.54
C VAL A 425 -22.47 7.30 -21.93
N SER A 426 -22.24 8.61 -21.73
CA SER A 426 -23.23 9.52 -21.14
C SER A 426 -24.11 10.24 -22.17
N LYS A 427 -23.80 10.09 -23.46
CA LYS A 427 -24.57 10.63 -24.60
C LYS A 427 -24.82 12.14 -24.60
N PRO A 428 -23.81 12.99 -24.29
CA PRO A 428 -23.99 14.44 -24.20
C PRO A 428 -24.35 15.12 -25.54
N GLN A 429 -24.11 14.43 -26.66
CA GLN A 429 -24.50 14.90 -28.00
C GLN A 429 -26.02 15.10 -28.14
N GLU A 430 -26.83 14.41 -27.34
CA GLU A 430 -28.29 14.53 -27.39
C GLU A 430 -28.78 15.91 -26.92
N CYS A 431 -27.95 16.66 -26.19
CA CYS A 431 -28.23 18.02 -25.75
C CYS A 431 -27.84 19.11 -26.76
N LEU A 432 -27.25 18.74 -27.90
CA LEU A 432 -26.83 19.73 -28.89
C LEU A 432 -28.03 20.28 -29.66
N LYS A 433 -28.05 21.61 -29.83
CA LYS A 433 -29.02 22.28 -30.71
C LYS A 433 -28.80 21.89 -32.18
N PRO A 434 -29.85 21.97 -33.02
CA PRO A 434 -29.73 21.73 -34.46
C PRO A 434 -28.61 22.57 -35.09
N GLY A 435 -27.83 21.95 -35.98
CA GLY A 435 -26.65 22.56 -36.62
C GLY A 435 -25.32 22.31 -35.90
N GLY A 436 -25.35 21.79 -34.67
CA GLY A 436 -24.16 21.33 -33.95
C GLY A 436 -23.84 19.86 -34.16
N ARG A 437 -22.58 19.48 -33.93
CA ARG A 437 -22.13 18.09 -33.82
C ARG A 437 -21.21 17.89 -32.63
N TRP A 438 -21.08 16.64 -32.19
CA TRP A 438 -20.11 16.26 -31.16
C TRP A 438 -18.70 16.11 -31.76
N PHE A 439 -17.71 15.94 -30.89
CA PHE A 439 -16.30 15.75 -31.24
C PHE A 439 -16.07 14.47 -32.05
N GLU A 440 -15.13 14.53 -32.99
CA GLU A 440 -14.59 13.40 -33.75
C GLU A 440 -13.08 13.28 -33.52
N SER A 441 -12.48 12.11 -33.80
CA SER A 441 -11.06 11.84 -33.48
C SER A 441 -10.05 12.78 -34.16
N GLY A 442 -10.45 13.44 -35.26
CA GLY A 442 -9.63 14.43 -35.98
C GLY A 442 -9.84 15.87 -35.53
N ASP A 443 -10.75 16.14 -34.59
CA ASP A 443 -10.98 17.49 -34.10
C ASP A 443 -9.86 17.91 -33.15
N HIS A 444 -9.13 18.94 -33.56
CA HIS A 444 -8.13 19.62 -32.74
C HIS A 444 -8.60 21.04 -32.47
N LEU A 445 -8.34 21.55 -31.25
CA LEU A 445 -8.68 22.90 -30.84
C LEU A 445 -10.14 23.25 -31.18
N ALA A 446 -11.05 22.43 -30.66
CA ALA A 446 -12.49 22.58 -30.88
C ALA A 446 -13.25 22.55 -29.55
N CYS A 447 -14.42 23.18 -29.51
CA CYS A 447 -15.25 23.23 -28.31
C CYS A 447 -16.74 23.17 -28.63
N VAL A 448 -17.51 22.72 -27.64
CA VAL A 448 -18.96 22.90 -27.56
C VAL A 448 -19.22 23.93 -26.48
N VAL A 449 -20.09 24.91 -26.76
CA VAL A 449 -20.40 25.99 -25.81
C VAL A 449 -21.82 25.82 -25.24
N PRO A 450 -22.07 26.07 -23.95
CA PRO A 450 -23.42 26.12 -23.41
C PRO A 450 -24.24 27.27 -24.03
N GLN A 451 -25.56 27.11 -24.08
CA GLN A 451 -26.47 28.10 -24.66
C GLN A 451 -26.27 29.51 -24.10
N GLU A 452 -26.18 29.65 -22.78
CA GLU A 452 -26.00 30.97 -22.13
C GLU A 452 -24.70 31.67 -22.55
N MET A 453 -23.64 30.89 -22.80
CA MET A 453 -22.36 31.39 -23.30
C MET A 453 -22.48 31.81 -24.76
N ALA A 454 -23.15 30.99 -25.58
CA ALA A 454 -23.39 31.31 -26.98
C ALA A 454 -24.17 32.63 -27.14
N GLU A 455 -25.22 32.84 -26.33
CA GLU A 455 -26.03 34.06 -26.33
C GLU A 455 -25.19 35.31 -25.99
N LYS A 456 -24.38 35.25 -24.92
CA LYS A 456 -23.50 36.37 -24.53
C LYS A 456 -22.37 36.65 -25.51
N LEU A 457 -21.88 35.62 -26.21
CA LEU A 457 -20.85 35.75 -27.26
C LEU A 457 -21.44 35.98 -28.66
N GLY A 458 -22.77 36.14 -28.77
CA GLY A 458 -23.47 36.39 -30.03
C GLY A 458 -23.31 35.28 -31.07
N ILE A 459 -23.16 34.02 -30.64
CA ILE A 459 -23.01 32.85 -31.51
C ILE A 459 -24.39 32.27 -31.80
N LYS A 460 -24.81 32.27 -33.08
CA LYS A 460 -26.07 31.66 -33.50
C LYS A 460 -25.86 30.20 -33.92
N PRO A 461 -26.89 29.34 -33.90
CA PRO A 461 -26.80 27.96 -34.40
C PRO A 461 -26.28 27.85 -35.84
N GLU A 462 -26.58 28.85 -36.68
CA GLU A 462 -26.13 28.93 -38.08
C GLU A 462 -24.62 29.20 -38.23
N ASP A 463 -23.99 29.81 -37.22
CA ASP A 463 -22.56 30.16 -37.23
C ASP A 463 -21.66 28.97 -36.81
N VAL A 464 -22.27 27.90 -36.30
CA VAL A 464 -21.57 26.73 -35.77
C VAL A 464 -20.74 26.06 -36.86
N GLY A 465 -19.52 25.65 -36.52
CA GLY A 465 -18.54 25.08 -37.45
C GLY A 465 -17.64 26.11 -38.13
N ASN A 466 -18.07 27.38 -38.24
CA ASN A 466 -17.29 28.45 -38.89
C ASN A 466 -16.78 29.51 -37.90
N VAL A 467 -17.35 29.56 -36.69
CA VAL A 467 -16.96 30.53 -35.66
C VAL A 467 -15.90 29.97 -34.71
N HIS A 468 -15.09 30.88 -34.17
CA HIS A 468 -14.06 30.56 -33.20
C HIS A 468 -14.19 31.42 -31.94
N VAL A 469 -13.79 30.87 -30.80
CA VAL A 469 -13.66 31.56 -29.51
C VAL A 469 -12.22 31.45 -29.02
N SER A 470 -11.72 32.46 -28.32
CA SER A 470 -10.36 32.50 -27.78
C SER A 470 -10.37 32.20 -26.29
N VAL A 471 -9.55 31.22 -25.89
CA VAL A 471 -9.32 30.81 -24.50
C VAL A 471 -7.82 30.65 -24.29
N PHE A 472 -7.24 31.32 -23.28
CA PHE A 472 -5.79 31.37 -23.04
C PHE A 472 -4.96 31.78 -24.27
N GLY A 473 -5.51 32.63 -25.14
CA GLY A 473 -4.87 33.03 -26.40
C GLY A 473 -4.91 31.97 -27.50
N THR A 474 -5.58 30.83 -27.27
CA THR A 474 -5.77 29.76 -28.24
C THR A 474 -7.15 29.87 -28.87
N SER A 475 -7.21 29.80 -30.21
CA SER A 475 -8.47 29.84 -30.97
C SER A 475 -9.09 28.44 -31.03
N LEU A 476 -10.30 28.30 -30.50
CA LEU A 476 -11.09 27.06 -30.50
C LEU A 476 -12.28 27.18 -31.47
N ARG A 477 -12.42 26.23 -32.39
CA ARG A 477 -13.56 26.15 -33.31
C ARG A 477 -14.81 25.68 -32.56
N VAL A 478 -15.91 26.41 -32.67
CA VAL A 478 -17.17 26.01 -32.03
C VAL A 478 -17.90 24.99 -32.90
N LEU A 479 -18.06 23.76 -32.41
CA LEU A 479 -18.69 22.65 -33.12
C LEU A 479 -20.17 22.46 -32.78
N GLY A 480 -20.63 23.02 -31.67
CA GLY A 480 -22.00 22.87 -31.22
C GLY A 480 -22.37 23.85 -30.10
N ILE A 481 -23.67 24.08 -29.97
CA ILE A 481 -24.27 24.78 -28.83
C ILE A 481 -25.07 23.75 -28.04
N ALA A 482 -24.72 23.53 -26.78
CA ALA A 482 -25.42 22.61 -25.89
C ALA A 482 -26.54 23.34 -25.13
N ASP A 483 -27.72 22.72 -25.04
CA ASP A 483 -28.79 23.18 -24.15
C ASP A 483 -28.35 23.02 -22.68
N SER A 484 -28.31 24.13 -21.96
CA SER A 484 -27.80 24.18 -20.59
C SER A 484 -28.63 23.37 -19.61
N ASP A 485 -29.96 23.29 -19.81
CA ASP A 485 -30.87 22.64 -18.88
C ASP A 485 -30.91 21.13 -19.12
N GLU A 486 -30.85 20.70 -20.38
CA GLU A 486 -30.75 19.27 -20.71
C GLU A 486 -29.38 18.70 -20.30
N LEU A 487 -28.28 19.44 -20.51
CA LEU A 487 -26.95 18.98 -20.14
C LEU A 487 -26.80 18.75 -18.62
N LYS A 488 -27.43 19.60 -17.79
CA LYS A 488 -27.45 19.45 -16.32
C LYS A 488 -28.24 18.24 -15.82
N LYS A 489 -29.14 17.69 -16.63
CA LYS A 489 -29.94 16.48 -16.29
C LYS A 489 -29.20 15.18 -16.61
N ILE A 490 -28.12 15.25 -17.39
CA ILE A 490 -27.28 14.08 -17.65
C ILE A 490 -26.49 13.76 -16.38
N GLU A 491 -26.71 12.55 -15.86
CA GLU A 491 -25.99 12.03 -14.70
C GLU A 491 -25.23 10.78 -15.13
N ASP A 492 -24.11 10.53 -14.47
CA ASP A 492 -23.31 9.34 -14.69
C ASP A 492 -23.79 8.14 -13.84
N ILE A 493 -23.09 7.00 -13.88
CA ILE A 493 -23.45 5.79 -13.15
C ILE A 493 -23.45 5.97 -11.61
N ASP A 494 -22.77 6.99 -11.11
CA ASP A 494 -22.76 7.33 -9.70
C ASP A 494 -23.90 8.27 -9.29
N GLY A 495 -24.71 8.72 -10.24
CA GLY A 495 -25.83 9.63 -10.05
C GLY A 495 -25.42 11.11 -9.96
N GLU A 496 -24.14 11.43 -10.19
CA GLU A 496 -23.65 12.81 -10.22
C GLU A 496 -23.68 13.37 -11.65
N GLN A 497 -23.70 14.70 -11.79
CA GLN A 497 -23.65 15.35 -13.10
C GLN A 497 -22.31 15.09 -13.81
N ILE A 498 -22.33 15.02 -15.14
CA ILE A 498 -21.11 14.84 -15.95
C ILE A 498 -20.25 16.12 -16.05
N THR A 499 -20.80 17.25 -15.61
CA THR A 499 -20.11 18.54 -15.53
C THR A 499 -19.15 18.60 -14.34
N PRO A 500 -18.10 19.43 -14.38
CA PRO A 500 -17.17 19.57 -13.28
C PRO A 500 -17.86 19.94 -11.96
N VAL A 501 -17.36 19.37 -10.86
CA VAL A 501 -17.86 19.67 -9.51
C VAL A 501 -17.59 21.13 -9.16
N ASP A 502 -18.59 21.79 -8.57
CA ASP A 502 -18.42 23.09 -7.92
C ASP A 502 -17.84 22.89 -6.52
N TYR A 503 -16.52 23.06 -6.41
CA TYR A 503 -15.82 22.90 -5.14
C TYR A 503 -16.22 23.93 -4.07
N LEU A 504 -16.72 25.11 -4.45
CA LEU A 504 -17.22 26.10 -3.49
C LEU A 504 -18.50 25.58 -2.85
N LEU A 505 -19.46 25.16 -3.67
CA LEU A 505 -20.71 24.55 -3.19
C LEU A 505 -20.45 23.30 -2.32
N MET A 506 -19.50 22.45 -2.74
CA MET A 506 -19.10 21.26 -1.99
C MET A 506 -18.51 21.63 -0.61
N SER A 507 -17.68 22.67 -0.54
CA SER A 507 -17.08 23.13 0.72
C SER A 507 -18.13 23.70 1.68
N GLU A 508 -19.12 24.45 1.18
CA GLU A 508 -20.23 24.98 1.98
C GLU A 508 -21.11 23.86 2.54
N GLN A 509 -21.44 22.85 1.72
CA GLN A 509 -22.22 21.69 2.16
C GLN A 509 -21.46 20.83 3.19
N MET A 510 -20.14 20.67 3.04
CA MET A 510 -19.33 19.97 4.04
C MET A 510 -19.28 20.74 5.37
N ALA A 511 -19.12 22.07 5.32
CA ALA A 511 -19.14 22.90 6.52
C ALA A 511 -20.49 22.81 7.25
N GLN A 512 -21.61 22.83 6.53
CA GLN A 512 -22.94 22.64 7.12
C GLN A 512 -23.12 21.24 7.73
N ARG A 513 -22.61 20.19 7.09
CA ARG A 513 -22.68 18.81 7.61
C ARG A 513 -21.77 18.56 8.81
N GLN A 514 -20.71 19.34 9.00
CA GLN A 514 -19.86 19.26 10.21
C GLN A 514 -20.42 20.08 11.39
N GLN A 515 -21.33 21.02 11.12
CA GLN A 515 -22.02 21.81 12.14
C GLN A 515 -23.29 21.14 12.67
N MET A 516 -23.79 20.11 11.98
CA MET A 516 -24.84 19.19 12.45
C MET A 516 -24.21 17.94 13.04
#